data_AF-A0A842MVB3-F1
#
_entry.id   AF-A0A842MVB3-F1
#
_cell.length_a   1.000
_cell.length_b   1.000
_cell.length_c   1.000
_cell.angle_alpha   90.00
_cell.angle_beta   90.00
_cell.angle_gamma   90.00
#
_symmetry.space_group_name_H-M   'P 1'
#
loop_
_entity.id
_entity.type
_entity.pdbx_description
1 polymer ?
#
loop_
_entity_poly.entity_id
_entity_poly.type
_entity_poly.pdbx_seq_one_letter_code
_entity_poly.pdbx_strand_id
1 'polypeptide(L)' 'MGASGVGSDPVEPARRALLARGVLVLENAVNLGELPPRGAFFVGLPLRIRDGTGCPVRAVAFVPEG' A
#
# COMPACT_ATOMS: atom_id res chain seq x y z
N MET A 1 -22.25 17.44 2.54
CA MET A 1 -20.82 17.14 2.31
C MET A 1 -20.36 16.25 3.45
N GLY A 2 -20.44 14.92 3.29
CA GLY A 2 -19.97 13.95 4.27
C GLY A 2 -18.73 13.27 3.71
N ALA A 3 -17.59 13.45 4.37
CA ALA A 3 -16.36 12.74 4.03
C ALA A 3 -16.44 11.33 4.62
N SER A 4 -17.09 10.40 3.91
CA SER A 4 -17.00 8.98 4.18
C SER A 4 -15.71 8.44 3.56
N GLY A 5 -14.60 8.56 4.28
CA GLY A 5 -13.31 8.00 3.88
C GLY A 5 -12.52 7.61 5.12
N VAL A 6 -12.57 6.32 5.45
CA VAL A 6 -11.59 5.52 6.22
C VAL A 6 -10.65 6.31 7.15
N GLY A 7 -10.85 6.20 8.46
CA GLY A 7 -9.88 6.68 9.44
C GLY A 7 -10.29 6.70 10.91
N SER A 8 -11.53 6.31 11.26
CA SER A 8 -12.05 6.40 12.62
C SER A 8 -12.20 5.06 13.35
N ASP A 9 -11.79 3.95 12.75
CA ASP A 9 -11.87 2.65 13.42
C ASP A 9 -10.65 2.45 14.36
N PRO A 10 -10.85 2.28 15.68
CA PRO A 10 -9.77 2.07 16.64
C PRO A 10 -8.92 0.81 16.39
N VAL A 11 -9.32 -0.05 15.44
CA VAL A 11 -8.76 -1.40 15.24
C VAL A 11 -7.81 -1.51 14.03
N GLU A 12 -6.97 -0.51 13.75
CA GLU A 12 -5.90 -0.66 12.72
C GLU A 12 -4.49 -0.42 13.30
N PRO A 13 -4.02 -1.31 14.20
CA PRO A 13 -2.77 -1.11 14.93
C PRO A 13 -1.54 -1.09 14.00
N ALA A 14 -1.54 -1.89 12.93
CA ALA A 14 -0.44 -1.93 11.96
C ALA A 14 -0.32 -0.59 11.21
N ARG A 15 -1.40 -0.11 10.60
CA ARG A 15 -1.41 1.17 9.89
C ARG A 15 -0.99 2.33 10.79
N ARG A 16 -1.50 2.40 12.02
CA ARG A 16 -1.12 3.44 12.99
C ARG A 16 0.37 3.38 13.33
N ALA A 17 0.89 2.21 13.68
CA ALA A 17 2.28 2.05 14.06
C ALA A 17 3.25 2.34 12.90
N LEU A 18 2.90 1.97 11.67
CA LEU A 18 3.71 2.17 10.47
C LEU A 18 3.66 3.62 9.97
N LEU A 19 2.47 4.19 9.78
CA LEU A 19 2.33 5.56 9.29
C LEU A 19 2.88 6.60 10.28
N ALA A 20 2.76 6.37 11.59
CA ALA A 20 3.38 7.23 12.61
C ALA A 20 4.92 7.29 12.49
N ARG A 21 5.53 6.32 11.81
CA ARG A 21 6.98 6.24 11.53
C ARG A 21 7.32 6.58 10.08
N GLY A 22 6.37 7.12 9.31
CA GLY A 22 6.56 7.46 7.90
C GLY A 22 6.69 6.25 6.97
N VAL A 23 6.32 5.04 7.43
CA VAL A 23 6.34 3.83 6.59
C VAL A 23 5.06 3.78 5.78
N LEU A 24 5.20 3.70 4.45
CA LEU A 24 4.07 3.60 3.53
C LEU A 24 3.31 2.28 3.72
N VAL A 25 2.00 2.33 3.54
CA VAL A 25 1.10 1.18 3.62
C VAL A 25 0.41 1.00 2.27
N LEU A 26 0.34 -0.25 1.82
CA LEU A 26 -0.38 -0.67 0.62
C LEU A 26 -1.41 -1.71 1.02
N GLU A 27 -2.64 -1.52 0.59
CA GLU A 27 -3.80 -2.35 0.95
C GLU A 27 -4.43 -2.94 -0.30
N ASN A 28 -5.21 -4.01 -0.14
CA ASN A 28 -5.97 -4.66 -1.22
C ASN A 28 -5.10 -5.18 -2.39
N ALA A 29 -3.89 -5.67 -2.09
CA ALA A 29 -3.05 -6.31 -3.08
C ALA A 29 -3.70 -7.61 -3.60
N VAL A 30 -3.49 -7.90 -4.88
CA VAL A 30 -3.94 -9.12 -5.55
C VAL A 30 -2.74 -9.89 -6.10
N ASN A 31 -2.97 -11.12 -6.57
CA ASN A 31 -1.95 -11.97 -7.21
C ASN A 31 -0.71 -12.28 -6.35
N LEU A 32 -0.82 -12.16 -5.02
CA LEU A 32 0.30 -12.44 -4.11
C LEU A 32 0.80 -13.89 -4.21
N GLY A 33 -0.07 -14.83 -4.62
CA GLY A 33 0.29 -16.23 -4.86
C GLY A 33 1.22 -16.44 -6.08
N GLU A 34 1.39 -15.44 -6.94
CA GLU A 34 2.33 -15.48 -8.07
C GLU A 34 3.75 -15.03 -7.66
N LEU A 35 3.94 -14.54 -6.43
CA LEU A 35 5.24 -14.06 -5.95
C LEU A 35 6.03 -15.16 -5.24
N PRO A 36 7.35 -15.27 -5.48
CA PRO A 36 8.21 -16.11 -4.65
C PRO A 36 8.27 -15.55 -3.22
N PRO A 37 8.54 -16.39 -2.19
CA PRO A 37 8.65 -15.92 -0.81
C PRO A 37 9.68 -14.80 -0.61
N ARG A 38 10.72 -14.74 -1.45
CA ARG A 38 11.77 -13.73 -1.47
C ARG A 38 12.29 -13.53 -2.90
N GLY A 39 12.88 -12.37 -3.17
CA GLY A 39 13.61 -12.08 -4.41
C GLY A 39 12.83 -11.30 -5.48
N ALA A 40 11.50 -11.15 -5.34
CA ALA A 40 10.74 -10.24 -6.19
C ALA A 40 11.05 -8.78 -5.85
N PHE A 41 11.07 -7.92 -6.88
CA PHE A 41 11.21 -6.47 -6.70
C PHE A 41 9.86 -5.77 -6.90
N PHE A 42 9.35 -5.15 -5.83
CA PHE A 42 8.04 -4.50 -5.82
C PHE A 42 8.13 -3.01 -6.18
N VAL A 43 7.21 -2.54 -7.02
CA VAL A 43 7.04 -1.13 -7.37
C VAL A 43 5.58 -0.71 -7.21
N GLY A 44 5.35 0.28 -6.35
CA GLY A 44 4.07 0.98 -6.24
C GLY A 44 4.21 2.39 -6.79
N LEU A 45 3.46 2.72 -7.85
CA LEU A 45 3.47 4.05 -8.47
C LEU A 45 2.22 4.84 -8.05
N PRO A 46 2.30 5.72 -7.04
CA PRO A 46 1.19 6.59 -6.66
C PRO A 46 1.03 7.76 -7.63
N LEU A 47 -0.18 8.30 -7.67
CA LEU A 47 -0.47 9.57 -8.33
C LEU A 47 0.20 10.72 -7.57
N ARG A 48 0.73 11.70 -8.32
CA ARG A 48 1.33 12.91 -7.73
C ARG A 48 0.25 13.92 -7.34
N ILE A 49 -0.45 13.63 -6.24
CA ILE A 49 -1.49 14.50 -5.69
C ILE A 49 -0.85 15.49 -4.71
N ARG A 50 -1.10 16.79 -4.92
CA ARG A 50 -0.65 17.84 -3.99
C ARG A 50 -1.32 17.63 -2.63
N ASP A 51 -0.52 17.60 -1.57
CA ASP A 51 -0.96 17.37 -0.19
C ASP A 51 -1.79 16.08 0.01
N GLY A 52 -1.62 15.10 -0.88
CA GLY A 52 -2.32 13.82 -0.82
C GLY A 52 -1.81 12.93 0.31
N THR A 53 -2.73 12.31 1.05
CA THR A 53 -2.42 11.34 2.11
C THR A 53 -2.42 9.88 1.62
N GLY A 54 -2.93 9.65 0.41
CA GLY A 54 -2.98 8.36 -0.26
C GLY A 54 -3.66 8.47 -1.63
N CYS A 55 -3.52 7.44 -2.45
CA CYS A 55 -4.20 7.32 -3.73
C CYS A 55 -4.25 5.84 -4.17
N PRO A 56 -5.10 5.48 -5.14
CA PRO A 56 -4.93 4.24 -5.87
C PRO A 56 -3.52 4.16 -6.47
N VAL A 57 -2.97 2.95 -6.53
CA VAL A 57 -1.63 2.69 -7.08
C VAL A 57 -1.71 1.62 -8.14
N ARG A 58 -0.85 1.71 -9.15
CA ARG A 58 -0.53 0.55 -9.99
C ARG A 58 0.62 -0.20 -9.33
N ALA A 59 0.27 -1.22 -8.56
CA ALA A 59 1.21 -2.14 -7.93
C ALA A 59 1.71 -3.16 -8.97
N VAL A 60 3.02 -3.26 -9.15
CA VAL A 60 3.67 -4.26 -10.01
C VAL A 60 4.84 -4.88 -9.27
N ALA A 61 5.19 -6.12 -9.61
CA ALA A 61 6.37 -6.78 -9.11
C ALA A 61 7.15 -7.39 -10.29
N PHE A 62 8.46 -7.25 -10.28
CA PHE A 62 9.36 -7.98 -11.16
C PHE A 62 9.71 -9.29 -10.45
N VAL A 63 9.31 -10.39 -11.05
CA VAL A 63 9.55 -11.74 -10.52
C VAL A 63 10.82 -12.27 -11.16
N PRO A 64 11.81 -12.75 -10.37
CA PRO A 64 13.00 -13.36 -10.94
C PRO A 64 12.64 -14.60 -11.77
N GLU A 65 13.26 -14.73 -12.94
CA GLU A 65 13.22 -15.98 -13.70
C GLU A 65 14.01 -17.05 -12.92
N GLY A 66 13.45 -18.26 -12.83
CA GLY A 66 14.06 -19.40 -12.14
C GLY A 66 15.20 -20.03 -12.93
#